data_AF-A0AA97HCK7-F1
#
_entry.id   AF-A0AA97HCK7-F1
#
_cell.length_a   1.000
_cell.length_b   1.000
_cell.length_c   1.000
_cell.angle_alpha   90.00
_cell.angle_beta   90.00
_cell.angle_gamma   90.00
#
_symmetry.space_group_name_H-M   'P 1'
#
loop_
_entity.id
_entity.type
_entity.pdbx_description
1 polymer ?
#
loop_
_entity_poly.entity_id
_entity_poly.type
_entity_poly.pdbx_seq_one_letter_code
_entity_poly.pdbx_strand_id
1 'polypeptide(L)'
;MDKNKSVADFMNSFLNTPEPKIDNEYYEIEEQYFRQFGHGVPREMLPDSISTEQIKQAMKKCILSKKDNLFELLGIIINDNYLY
;
A
#
# COMPACT_ATOMS: atom_id res chain seq x y z
N MET A 1 37.84 -10.69 8.62
CA MET A 1 36.57 -10.90 7.89
C MET A 1 36.71 -10.25 6.53
N ASP A 2 36.83 -11.06 5.48
CA ASP A 2 36.91 -10.60 4.10
C ASP A 2 35.58 -9.98 3.66
N LYS A 3 35.54 -8.65 3.59
CA LYS A 3 34.37 -7.86 3.17
C LYS A 3 33.84 -8.29 1.79
N ASN A 4 34.71 -8.81 0.93
CA ASN A 4 34.36 -9.30 -0.42
C ASN A 4 33.46 -10.54 -0.39
N LYS A 5 33.57 -11.37 0.65
CA LYS A 5 32.71 -12.56 0.83
C LYS A 5 31.28 -12.16 1.18
N SER A 6 31.15 -11.15 2.04
CA SER A 6 29.87 -10.61 2.51
C SER A 6 29.01 -9.98 1.41
N VAL A 7 29.62 -9.31 0.43
CA VAL A 7 28.87 -8.67 -0.67
C VAL A 7 28.36 -9.71 -1.67
N ALA A 8 29.18 -10.71 -1.99
CA ALA A 8 28.77 -11.81 -2.86
C ALA A 8 27.62 -12.61 -2.23
N ASP A 9 27.71 -12.92 -0.93
CA ASP A 9 26.65 -13.63 -0.21
C ASP A 9 25.34 -12.83 -0.17
N PHE A 10 25.40 -11.50 -0.02
CA PHE A 10 24.23 -10.61 -0.07
C PHE A 10 23.59 -10.57 -1.46
N MET A 11 24.38 -10.41 -2.51
CA MET A 11 23.87 -10.42 -3.90
C MET A 11 23.27 -11.77 -4.27
N ASN A 12 23.91 -12.87 -3.85
CA ASN A 12 23.38 -14.21 -4.06
C ASN A 12 22.07 -14.42 -3.29
N SER A 13 21.93 -13.90 -2.06
CA SER A 13 20.67 -13.94 -1.33
C SER A 13 19.56 -13.16 -2.04
N PHE A 14 19.88 -11.99 -2.61
CA PHE A 14 18.92 -11.18 -3.36
C PHE A 14 18.45 -11.87 -4.64
N LEU A 15 19.39 -12.41 -5.44
CA LEU A 15 19.09 -13.12 -6.70
C LEU A 15 18.34 -14.44 -6.48
N ASN A 16 18.55 -15.11 -5.34
CA ASN A 16 17.85 -16.33 -4.97
C ASN A 16 16.51 -16.08 -4.25
N THR A 17 16.21 -14.82 -3.93
CA THR A 17 14.89 -14.48 -3.37
C THR A 17 13.89 -14.52 -4.52
N PRO A 18 12.81 -15.32 -4.43
CA PRO A 18 11.80 -15.34 -5.47
C PRO A 18 11.27 -13.92 -5.69
N GLU A 19 11.04 -13.55 -6.95
CA GLU A 19 10.48 -12.25 -7.27
C GLU A 19 9.25 -11.99 -6.40
N PRO A 20 9.17 -10.81 -5.75
CA PRO A 20 8.01 -10.48 -4.94
C PRO A 20 6.78 -10.64 -5.83
N LYS A 21 5.84 -11.49 -5.40
CA LYS A 21 4.60 -11.70 -6.14
C LYS A 21 3.93 -10.33 -6.30
N ILE A 22 3.92 -9.83 -7.53
CA ILE A 22 3.23 -8.60 -7.86
C ILE A 22 1.75 -8.85 -7.53
N ASP A 23 1.24 -8.10 -6.57
CA ASP A 23 -0.17 -8.11 -6.23
C ASP A 23 -0.92 -7.34 -7.33
N ASN A 24 -1.06 -7.97 -8.49
CA ASN A 24 -1.72 -7.39 -9.67
C ASN A 24 -3.14 -6.90 -9.32
N GLU A 25 -3.82 -7.62 -8.43
CA GLU A 25 -5.14 -7.24 -7.94
C GLU A 25 -5.09 -5.88 -7.23
N TYR A 26 -4.08 -5.62 -6.40
CA TYR A 26 -3.92 -4.31 -5.77
C TYR A 26 -3.82 -3.20 -6.82
N TYR A 27 -2.95 -3.37 -7.82
CA TYR A 27 -2.72 -2.35 -8.85
C TYR A 27 -3.97 -2.08 -9.68
N GLU A 28 -4.73 -3.12 -10.05
CA GLU A 28 -5.99 -2.97 -10.77
C GLU A 28 -7.04 -2.21 -9.94
N ILE A 29 -7.14 -2.49 -8.65
CA ILE A 29 -8.08 -1.79 -7.75
C ILE A 29 -7.66 -0.32 -7.58
N GLU A 30 -6.37 -0.06 -7.38
CA GLU A 30 -5.82 1.30 -7.22
C GLU A 30 -6.03 2.13 -8.49
N GLU A 31 -5.84 1.54 -9.68
CA GLU A 31 -6.12 2.21 -10.95
C GLU A 31 -7.61 2.54 -11.09
N GLN A 32 -8.51 1.61 -10.77
CA GLN A 32 -9.95 1.86 -10.79
C GLN A 32 -10.37 2.95 -9.80
N TYR A 33 -9.81 2.92 -8.59
CA TYR A 33 -10.02 3.95 -7.58
C TYR A 33 -9.57 5.32 -8.10
N PHE A 34 -8.36 5.40 -8.66
CA PHE A 34 -7.81 6.62 -9.23
C PHE A 34 -8.67 7.16 -10.38
N ARG A 35 -9.14 6.29 -11.28
CA ARG A 35 -10.02 6.70 -12.39
C ARG A 35 -11.36 7.24 -11.89
N GLN A 36 -11.87 6.74 -10.77
CA GLN A 36 -13.16 7.11 -10.20
C GLN A 36 -13.11 8.40 -9.37
N PHE A 37 -12.05 8.58 -8.57
CA PHE A 37 -11.93 9.68 -7.60
C PHE A 37 -10.86 10.73 -7.95
N GLY A 38 -9.98 10.44 -8.92
CA GLY A 38 -8.95 11.36 -9.42
C GLY A 38 -7.68 11.42 -8.58
N HIS A 39 -7.55 10.59 -7.53
CA HIS A 39 -6.36 10.51 -6.69
C HIS A 39 -6.11 9.09 -6.19
N GLY A 40 -4.86 8.82 -5.82
CA GLY A 40 -4.44 7.54 -5.24
C GLY A 40 -4.67 7.48 -3.73
N VAL A 41 -4.40 6.31 -3.14
CA VAL A 41 -4.44 6.14 -1.69
C VAL A 41 -3.13 6.66 -1.07
N PRO A 42 -3.17 7.64 -0.16
CA PRO A 42 -1.97 8.19 0.48
C PRO A 42 -1.46 7.24 1.57
N ARG A 43 -0.80 6.15 1.16
CA ARG A 43 -0.33 5.09 2.07
C ARG A 43 0.63 5.58 3.16
N GLU A 44 1.42 6.61 2.86
CA GLU A 44 2.36 7.22 3.80
C GLU A 44 1.66 7.88 5.00
N MET A 45 0.39 8.26 4.83
CA MET A 45 -0.42 8.86 5.90
C MET A 45 -1.24 7.81 6.66
N LEU A 46 -1.23 6.56 6.22
CA LEU A 46 -1.95 5.49 6.89
C LEU A 46 -1.11 4.95 8.05
N PRO A 47 -1.72 4.63 9.20
CA PRO A 47 -1.03 3.97 10.29
C PRO A 47 -0.47 2.61 9.88
N ASP A 48 0.72 2.25 10.37
CA ASP A 48 1.35 0.93 10.14
C ASP A 48 0.48 -0.26 10.59
N SER A 49 -0.52 -0.01 11.46
CA SER A 49 -1.48 -1.02 11.90
C SER A 49 -2.46 -1.45 10.79
N ILE A 50 -2.55 -0.69 9.69
CA ILE A 50 -3.43 -0.98 8.57
C ILE A 50 -2.70 -1.86 7.56
N SER A 51 -3.26 -3.04 7.32
CA SER A 51 -2.70 -3.96 6.33
C SER A 51 -3.16 -3.63 4.90
N THR A 52 -2.35 -4.02 3.93
CA THR A 52 -2.66 -3.92 2.48
C THR A 52 -4.03 -4.53 2.13
N GLU A 53 -4.41 -5.63 2.77
CA GLU A 53 -5.72 -6.27 2.56
C GLU A 53 -6.89 -5.39 3.00
N GLN A 54 -6.76 -4.69 4.12
CA GLN A 54 -7.77 -3.75 4.59
C GLN A 54 -7.93 -2.57 3.62
N ILE A 55 -6.81 -2.06 3.10
CA ILE A 55 -6.82 -1.00 2.08
C ILE A 55 -7.51 -1.49 0.81
N LYS A 56 -7.19 -2.69 0.31
CA LYS A 56 -7.87 -3.30 -0.86
C LYS A 56 -9.37 -3.41 -0.65
N GLN A 57 -9.81 -3.91 0.50
CA GLN A 57 -11.24 -4.05 0.80
C GLN A 57 -11.95 -2.69 0.89
N ALA A 58 -11.30 -1.70 1.51
CA ALA A 58 -11.85 -0.35 1.61
C ALA A 58 -11.97 0.31 0.22
N MET A 59 -10.93 0.23 -0.62
CA MET A 59 -10.96 0.73 -1.99
C MET A 59 -12.10 0.10 -2.81
N LYS A 60 -12.26 -1.24 -2.75
CA LYS A 60 -13.38 -1.93 -3.42
C LYS A 60 -14.74 -1.40 -2.98
N LYS A 61 -14.94 -1.17 -1.68
CA LYS A 61 -16.19 -0.60 -1.14
C LYS A 61 -16.41 0.84 -1.61
N CYS A 62 -15.38 1.67 -1.68
CA CYS A 62 -15.47 3.03 -2.21
C CYS A 62 -15.88 3.01 -3.69
N ILE A 63 -15.24 2.17 -4.51
CA ILE A 63 -15.57 2.03 -5.94
C ILE A 63 -17.05 1.59 -6.12
N LEU A 64 -17.50 0.59 -5.35
CA LEU A 64 -18.88 0.09 -5.42
C LEU A 64 -19.91 1.13 -4.98
N SER A 65 -19.62 1.86 -3.90
CA SER A 65 -20.51 2.91 -3.38
C SER A 65 -20.42 4.24 -4.15
N LYS A 66 -19.41 4.38 -5.02
CA LYS A 66 -19.04 5.62 -5.72
C LYS A 66 -18.83 6.82 -4.79
N LYS A 67 -18.53 6.56 -3.51
CA LYS A 67 -18.27 7.57 -2.50
C LYS A 67 -16.85 7.39 -1.98
N ASP A 68 -16.11 8.48 -1.92
CA ASP A 68 -14.81 8.47 -1.25
C ASP A 68 -15.02 8.60 0.26
N ASN A 69 -15.04 7.45 0.92
CA ASN A 69 -15.08 7.32 2.36
C ASN A 69 -13.99 6.37 2.86
N LEU A 70 -12.83 6.37 2.17
CA LEU A 70 -11.75 5.43 2.44
C LEU A 70 -11.27 5.51 3.90
N PHE A 71 -11.04 6.71 4.41
CA PHE A 71 -10.59 6.93 5.79
C PHE A 71 -11.62 6.48 6.82
N GLU A 72 -12.91 6.74 6.59
CA GLU A 72 -14.00 6.26 7.46
C GLU A 72 -14.03 4.72 7.52
N LEU A 73 -13.89 4.06 6.35
CA LEU A 73 -13.86 2.60 6.24
C LEU A 73 -12.63 1.98 6.91
N LEU A 74 -11.52 2.72 6.92
CA LEU A 74 -10.29 2.36 7.60
C LEU A 74 -10.30 2.72 9.10
N GLY A 75 -11.37 3.36 9.60
CA GLY A 75 -11.48 3.78 10.99
C GLY A 75 -10.51 4.92 11.35
N ILE A 76 -10.02 5.66 10.37
CA ILE A 76 -9.11 6.79 10.57
C ILE A 76 -9.95 8.03 10.87
N ILE A 77 -9.72 8.60 12.04
CA ILE A 77 -10.31 9.87 12.45
C ILE A 77 -9.30 10.95 12.07
N ILE A 78 -9.65 11.78 11.09
CA ILE A 78 -8.89 12.98 10.77
C ILE A 78 -9.20 13.99 11.87
N ASN A 79 -8.23 14.23 12.75
CA ASN A 79 -8.29 15.31 13.72
C ASN A 79 -7.54 16.51 13.13
N ASP A 80 -8.24 17.62 12.89
CA ASP A 80 -7.67 18.89 12.37
C ASP A 80 -6.68 19.57 13.35
N ASN A 81 -6.34 18.90 14.46
CA ASN A 81 -5.59 19.50 15.55
C ASN A 81 -4.09 19.67 15.28
N TYR A 82 -3.54 19.08 14.21
CA TYR A 82 -2.11 19.21 13.92
C TYR A 82 -1.83 19.34 12.41
N LEU A 83 -1.59 20.58 11.97
CA LEU A 83 -0.75 20.89 10.82
C LEU A 83 0.67 21.16 11.38
N TYR A 84 1.62 20.26 11.14
CA TYR A 84 3.05 20.55 11.33
C TYR A 84 3.70 20.86 9.98
#